data_AF-A0AA37NTX5-F1
#
_entry.id   AF-A0AA37NTX5-F1
#
_cell.length_a   1.000
_cell.length_b   1.000
_cell.length_c   1.000
_cell.angle_alpha   90.00
_cell.angle_beta   90.00
_cell.angle_gamma   90.00
#
_symmetry.space_group_name_H-M   'P 1'
#
loop_
_entity.id
_entity.type
_entity.pdbx_description
1 polymer ?
#
loop_
_entity_poly.entity_id
_entity_poly.type
_entity_poly.pdbx_seq_one_letter_code
_entity_poly.pdbx_strand_id
1 'polypeptide(L)'
;MRGTIPWSRVAESAFTSDDETVVAVQDGVALNAAGHKDQLKRQYGFLGLASMALTVDNAWVALGSSISVSILNGGPPGIIYGLLVAVFYYTLIGLSLSELASSVPTAGGVYHWATIAGGPRWGRALGFFTGWINFYGWLFSLASLLQISSNVAVSMYAVWNWDRYVSQPFHVYIGYLIILWGSAGFVVFANKYAPYTQHAGTFFVLIGGVIVIIVLATMPKQHASNHFVWASFDENNATGWSGGVAFLLGVLNGAFTIGTPDSVTHMAEEMPHPKKDLPKAILLQIFLGFACLEDILGSC
;
A
#
# COMPACT_ATOMS: atom_id res chain seq x y z
N MET A 1 0.02 5.17 -44.88
CA MET A 1 -0.04 6.63 -45.08
C MET A 1 -0.56 7.25 -43.79
N ARG A 2 0.28 7.99 -43.07
CA ARG A 2 -0.05 8.59 -41.76
C ARG A 2 -0.91 9.83 -41.97
N GLY A 3 -2.21 9.74 -41.70
CA GLY A 3 -3.11 10.89 -41.63
C GLY A 3 -3.24 11.34 -40.18
N THR A 4 -2.61 12.44 -39.80
CA THR A 4 -2.90 13.13 -38.53
C THR A 4 -4.17 13.94 -38.70
N ILE A 5 -5.23 13.59 -37.97
CA ILE A 5 -6.49 14.33 -37.95
C ILE A 5 -6.31 15.59 -37.07
N PRO A 6 -6.80 16.77 -37.49
CA PRO A 6 -6.70 17.99 -36.70
C PRO A 6 -7.48 17.90 -35.37
N TRP A 7 -6.87 18.38 -34.28
CA TRP A 7 -7.42 18.41 -32.92
C TRP A 7 -8.84 18.99 -32.81
N SER A 8 -9.27 19.83 -33.76
CA SER A 8 -10.60 20.44 -33.78
C SER A 8 -11.74 19.44 -34.03
N ARG A 9 -11.50 18.31 -34.72
CA ARG A 9 -12.55 17.30 -34.98
C ARG A 9 -12.75 16.30 -33.85
N VAL A 10 -11.75 16.11 -33.00
CA VAL A 10 -11.85 15.24 -31.81
C VAL A 10 -12.72 15.88 -30.73
N ALA A 11 -12.70 17.22 -30.66
CA ALA A 11 -13.51 17.97 -29.70
C ALA A 11 -15.01 17.90 -30.00
N GLU A 12 -15.42 17.74 -31.26
CA GLU A 12 -16.82 17.87 -31.67
C GLU A 12 -17.64 16.60 -31.45
N SER A 13 -17.02 15.41 -31.45
CA SER A 13 -17.71 14.13 -31.16
C SER A 13 -17.78 13.78 -29.68
N ALA A 14 -17.19 14.60 -28.80
CA ALA A 14 -17.06 14.31 -27.37
C ALA A 14 -18.28 14.75 -26.52
N PHE A 15 -19.27 15.41 -27.09
CA PHE A 15 -20.34 16.09 -26.32
C PHE A 15 -21.71 15.41 -26.34
N THR A 16 -21.84 14.12 -26.68
CA THR A 16 -23.17 13.46 -26.75
C THR A 16 -23.30 12.11 -26.03
N SER A 17 -22.52 11.85 -24.98
CA SER A 17 -22.84 10.75 -24.06
C SER A 17 -22.81 11.22 -22.60
N ASP A 18 -23.97 11.15 -21.94
CA ASP A 18 -24.17 11.32 -20.49
C ASP A 18 -23.46 10.23 -19.63
N ASP A 19 -22.52 9.50 -20.21
CA ASP A 19 -21.74 8.47 -19.55
C ASP A 19 -20.28 8.95 -19.51
N GLU A 20 -19.85 9.53 -18.38
CA GLU A 20 -18.47 10.02 -18.12
C GLU A 20 -17.38 8.93 -18.29
N THR A 21 -17.77 7.71 -18.68
CA THR A 21 -16.95 6.49 -18.64
C THR A 21 -16.48 5.98 -20.00
N VAL A 22 -16.96 6.56 -21.11
CA VAL A 22 -16.45 6.32 -22.48
C VAL A 22 -15.80 7.62 -22.97
N VAL A 23 -14.46 7.68 -22.98
CA VAL A 23 -13.74 8.92 -23.33
C VAL A 23 -13.82 9.20 -24.84
N ALA A 24 -13.98 8.16 -25.67
CA ALA A 24 -14.31 8.27 -27.07
C ALA A 24 -14.81 6.92 -27.63
N VAL A 25 -15.66 6.98 -28.66
CA VAL A 25 -15.96 5.83 -29.53
C VAL A 25 -15.15 5.99 -30.81
N GLN A 26 -14.17 5.11 -31.01
CA GLN A 26 -13.38 5.06 -32.25
C GLN A 26 -13.80 3.81 -33.02
N ASP A 27 -14.31 3.98 -34.25
CA ASP A 27 -14.79 2.89 -35.12
C ASP A 27 -15.82 1.94 -34.47
N GLY A 28 -16.69 2.46 -33.59
CA GLY A 28 -17.71 1.68 -32.88
C GLY A 28 -17.22 0.92 -31.64
N VAL A 29 -15.97 1.16 -31.20
CA VAL A 29 -15.38 0.56 -30.00
C VAL A 29 -15.31 1.59 -28.89
N ALA A 30 -15.89 1.26 -27.72
CA ALA A 30 -15.78 2.06 -26.51
C ALA A 30 -14.33 2.02 -25.98
N LEU A 31 -13.70 3.20 -25.87
CA LEU A 31 -12.36 3.34 -25.30
C LEU A 31 -12.45 3.65 -23.80
N ASN A 32 -11.62 2.97 -23.02
CA ASN A 32 -11.46 3.19 -21.59
C ASN A 32 -10.77 4.55 -21.31
N ALA A 33 -10.70 4.94 -20.03
CA ALA A 33 -10.07 6.21 -19.63
C ALA A 33 -8.59 6.35 -20.01
N ALA A 34 -7.91 5.23 -20.28
CA ALA A 34 -6.54 5.15 -20.75
C ALA A 34 -6.40 5.12 -22.29
N GLY A 35 -7.50 5.22 -23.05
CA GLY A 35 -7.52 5.23 -24.51
C GLY A 35 -7.37 3.85 -25.17
N HIS A 36 -7.55 2.76 -24.42
CA HIS A 36 -7.51 1.38 -24.91
C HIS A 36 -8.92 0.79 -25.03
N LYS A 37 -9.08 -0.24 -25.87
CA LYS A 37 -10.34 -0.98 -25.99
C LYS A 37 -10.74 -1.54 -24.62
N ASP A 38 -11.93 -1.20 -24.15
CA ASP A 38 -12.43 -1.68 -22.85
C ASP A 38 -12.66 -3.20 -22.91
N GLN A 39 -11.94 -3.95 -22.07
CA GLN A 39 -11.97 -5.43 -22.02
C GLN A 39 -12.28 -5.95 -20.61
N LEU A 40 -12.25 -5.10 -19.59
CA LEU A 40 -12.39 -5.49 -18.20
C LEU A 40 -13.82 -5.21 -17.71
N LYS A 41 -14.34 -6.10 -16.87
CA LYS A 41 -15.65 -5.88 -16.23
C LYS A 41 -15.45 -4.99 -15.01
N ARG A 42 -16.20 -3.89 -14.96
CA ARG A 42 -16.20 -2.95 -13.83
C ARG A 42 -16.77 -3.66 -12.60
N GLN A 43 -15.88 -4.00 -11.66
CA GLN A 43 -16.23 -4.79 -10.47
C GLN A 43 -16.00 -4.03 -9.15
N TYR A 44 -15.32 -2.89 -9.18
CA TYR A 44 -14.99 -2.10 -7.98
C TYR A 44 -15.81 -0.80 -7.92
N GLY A 45 -16.74 -0.73 -6.96
CA GLY A 45 -17.34 0.53 -6.54
C GLY A 45 -16.45 1.31 -5.57
N PHE A 46 -16.83 2.55 -5.23
CA PHE A 46 -16.05 3.41 -4.33
C PHE A 46 -15.78 2.78 -2.94
N LEU A 47 -16.77 2.10 -2.36
CA LEU A 47 -16.58 1.36 -1.10
C LEU A 47 -15.61 0.19 -1.26
N GLY A 48 -15.63 -0.49 -2.41
CA GLY A 48 -14.65 -1.53 -2.76
C GLY A 48 -13.23 -0.97 -2.86
N LEU A 49 -13.09 0.21 -3.44
CA LEU A 49 -11.81 0.91 -3.55
C LEU A 49 -11.28 1.39 -2.20
N ALA A 50 -12.12 1.97 -1.35
CA ALA A 50 -11.76 2.35 0.01
C ALA A 50 -11.38 1.12 0.84
N SER A 51 -12.14 0.03 0.72
CA SER A 51 -11.85 -1.25 1.36
C SER A 51 -10.50 -1.79 0.88
N MET A 52 -10.20 -1.65 -0.41
CA MET A 52 -8.94 -2.08 -0.99
C MET A 52 -7.76 -1.27 -0.48
N ALA A 53 -7.87 0.07 -0.50
CA ALA A 53 -6.86 0.97 0.04
C ALA A 53 -6.55 0.63 1.50
N LEU A 54 -7.58 0.44 2.34
CA LEU A 54 -7.46 0.02 3.74
C LEU A 54 -6.71 -1.29 3.93
N THR A 55 -7.05 -2.32 3.16
CA THR A 55 -6.45 -3.66 3.30
C THR A 55 -5.05 -3.77 2.71
N VAL A 56 -4.74 -2.96 1.69
CA VAL A 56 -3.41 -2.91 1.09
C VAL A 56 -2.45 -2.16 2.01
N ASP A 57 -2.90 -1.07 2.60
CA ASP A 57 -2.14 -0.27 3.55
C ASP A 57 -1.90 -1.05 4.85
N ASN A 58 -2.98 -1.57 5.46
CA ASN A 58 -3.00 -2.37 6.68
C ASN A 58 -1.92 -2.00 7.72
N ALA A 59 -1.81 -0.68 7.97
CA ALA A 59 -0.72 -0.08 8.72
C ALA A 59 -0.50 -0.73 10.09
N TRP A 60 -1.56 -1.07 10.83
CA TRP A 60 -1.42 -1.67 12.16
C TRP A 60 -0.85 -3.08 12.16
N VAL A 61 -1.13 -3.91 11.15
CA VAL A 61 -0.49 -5.24 11.05
C VAL A 61 0.96 -5.09 10.62
N ALA A 62 1.24 -4.19 9.67
CA ALA A 62 2.61 -3.91 9.23
C ALA A 62 3.47 -3.36 10.38
N LEU A 63 2.94 -2.40 11.14
CA LEU A 63 3.59 -1.85 12.34
C LEU A 63 3.76 -2.96 13.38
N GLY A 64 2.68 -3.65 13.76
CA GLY A 64 2.71 -4.70 14.79
C GLY A 64 3.71 -5.81 14.52
N SER A 65 3.81 -6.25 13.26
CA SER A 65 4.78 -7.27 12.85
C SER A 65 6.22 -6.74 12.74
N SER A 66 6.39 -5.45 12.49
CA SER A 66 7.70 -4.83 12.30
C SER A 66 8.30 -4.27 13.59
N ILE A 67 7.52 -4.10 14.67
CA ILE A 67 7.97 -3.59 15.98
C ILE A 67 9.22 -4.32 16.48
N SER A 68 9.31 -5.65 16.31
CA SER A 68 10.47 -6.42 16.79
C SER A 68 11.78 -6.00 16.12
N VAL A 69 11.72 -5.51 14.87
CA VAL A 69 12.88 -4.95 14.15
C VAL A 69 13.05 -3.48 14.50
N SER A 70 11.97 -2.71 14.59
CA SER A 70 12.01 -1.26 14.82
C SER A 70 12.51 -0.89 16.21
N ILE A 71 12.23 -1.72 17.23
CA ILE A 71 12.65 -1.43 18.61
C ILE A 71 14.18 -1.40 18.76
N LEU A 72 14.89 -2.15 17.89
CA LEU A 72 16.35 -2.16 17.84
C LEU A 72 16.92 -0.88 17.22
N ASN A 73 16.11 -0.14 16.45
CA ASN A 73 16.47 1.09 15.74
C ASN A 73 16.18 2.36 16.56
N GLY A 74 16.52 2.34 17.86
CA GLY A 74 16.35 3.50 18.75
C GLY A 74 15.04 3.49 19.55
N GLY A 75 14.46 2.31 19.78
CA GLY A 75 13.34 2.11 20.70
C GLY A 75 12.04 2.85 20.31
N PRO A 76 11.16 3.10 21.30
CA PRO A 76 9.90 3.84 21.08
C PRO A 76 10.09 5.22 20.42
N PRO A 77 11.08 6.06 20.80
CA PRO A 77 11.28 7.35 20.15
C PRO A 77 11.58 7.21 18.66
N GLY A 78 12.42 6.24 18.28
CA GLY A 78 12.77 5.99 16.88
C GLY A 78 11.57 5.58 16.03
N ILE A 79 10.64 4.81 16.59
CA ILE A 79 9.41 4.39 15.93
C ILE A 79 8.47 5.60 15.75
N ILE A 80 8.21 6.36 16.82
CA ILE A 80 7.25 7.47 16.79
C ILE A 80 7.75 8.60 15.88
N TYR A 81 8.98 9.06 16.06
CA TYR A 81 9.55 10.13 15.23
C TYR A 81 9.81 9.65 13.80
N GLY A 82 10.20 8.38 13.61
CA GLY A 82 10.36 7.78 12.29
C GLY A 82 9.04 7.75 11.50
N LEU A 83 7.95 7.36 12.15
CA LEU A 83 6.62 7.34 11.56
C LEU A 83 6.11 8.75 11.25
N LEU A 84 6.31 9.73 12.15
CA LEU A 84 5.96 11.14 11.90
C LEU A 84 6.62 11.69 10.63
N VAL A 85 7.92 11.46 10.49
CA VAL A 85 8.67 11.90 9.31
C VAL A 85 8.19 11.17 8.06
N ALA A 86 7.97 9.85 8.14
CA ALA A 86 7.44 9.08 7.03
C ALA A 86 6.08 9.60 6.54
N VAL A 87 5.12 9.82 7.45
CA VAL A 87 3.78 10.34 7.12
C VAL A 87 3.86 11.71 6.42
N PHE A 88 4.73 12.60 6.90
CA PHE A 88 4.91 13.91 6.27
C PHE A 88 5.36 13.79 4.81
N TYR A 89 6.42 13.00 4.54
CA TYR A 89 6.92 12.83 3.17
C TYR A 89 5.94 12.04 2.28
N TYR A 90 5.28 11.02 2.81
CA TYR A 90 4.28 10.24 2.07
C TYR A 90 3.05 11.06 1.73
N THR A 91 2.67 12.05 2.55
CA THR A 91 1.61 12.99 2.21
C THR A 91 1.97 13.81 0.97
N LEU A 92 3.20 14.32 0.89
CA LEU A 92 3.66 15.06 -0.29
C LEU A 92 3.70 14.17 -1.53
N ILE A 93 4.22 12.93 -1.39
CA ILE A 93 4.27 11.96 -2.49
C ILE A 93 2.86 11.62 -2.95
N GLY A 94 1.94 11.29 -2.06
CA GLY A 94 0.60 10.89 -2.43
C GLY A 94 -0.27 12.04 -2.94
N LEU A 95 -0.03 13.29 -2.51
CA LEU A 95 -0.62 14.47 -3.16
C LEU A 95 -0.17 14.60 -4.61
N SER A 96 1.15 14.46 -4.87
CA SER A 96 1.68 14.49 -6.24
C SER A 96 1.14 13.35 -7.11
N LEU A 97 0.99 12.16 -6.52
CA LEU A 97 0.44 10.99 -7.20
C LEU A 97 -1.05 11.15 -7.50
N SER A 98 -1.79 11.78 -6.59
CA SER A 98 -3.21 12.09 -6.75
C SER A 98 -3.44 13.07 -7.91
N GLU A 99 -2.59 14.09 -8.06
CA GLU A 99 -2.64 15.02 -9.19
C GLU A 99 -2.37 14.30 -10.52
N LEU A 100 -1.35 13.44 -10.56
CA LEU A 100 -1.03 12.62 -11.73
C LEU A 100 -2.15 11.62 -12.07
N ALA A 101 -2.75 10.98 -11.08
CA ALA A 101 -3.87 10.05 -11.26
C ALA A 101 -5.14 10.74 -11.78
N SER A 102 -5.38 11.98 -11.37
CA SER A 102 -6.52 12.77 -11.85
C SER A 102 -6.38 13.20 -13.31
N SER A 103 -5.15 13.53 -13.73
CA SER A 103 -4.85 13.99 -15.09
C SER A 103 -4.72 12.84 -16.07
N VAL A 104 -4.05 11.74 -15.67
CA VAL A 104 -3.80 10.55 -16.49
C VAL A 104 -4.20 9.29 -15.72
N PRO A 105 -5.51 8.95 -15.71
CA PRO A 105 -6.02 7.74 -15.06
C PRO A 105 -5.68 6.50 -15.89
N THR A 106 -4.58 5.82 -15.55
CA THR A 106 -4.14 4.61 -16.26
C THR A 106 -3.80 3.50 -15.28
N ALA A 107 -4.07 2.24 -15.67
CA ALA A 107 -3.60 1.07 -14.94
C ALA A 107 -2.07 0.94 -14.93
N GLY A 108 -1.39 1.65 -15.85
CA GLY A 108 0.07 1.71 -15.91
C GLY A 108 0.72 2.52 -14.79
N GLY A 109 -0.06 3.28 -13.99
CA GLY A 109 0.42 3.99 -12.81
C GLY A 109 1.76 4.73 -12.99
N VAL A 110 2.68 4.49 -12.07
CA VAL A 110 3.96 5.22 -11.94
C VAL A 110 4.88 5.16 -13.15
N TYR A 111 4.96 4.02 -13.86
CA TYR A 111 5.86 3.93 -15.02
C TYR A 111 5.33 4.76 -16.20
N HIS A 112 4.01 4.83 -16.35
CA HIS A 112 3.38 5.61 -17.39
C HIS A 112 3.52 7.11 -17.11
N TRP A 113 3.28 7.53 -15.86
CA TRP A 113 3.49 8.91 -15.44
C TRP A 113 4.95 9.35 -15.60
N ALA A 114 5.91 8.49 -15.26
CA ALA A 114 7.33 8.76 -15.48
C ALA A 114 7.68 8.90 -16.97
N THR A 115 7.02 8.13 -17.84
CA THR A 115 7.19 8.24 -19.30
C THR A 115 6.71 9.59 -19.81
N ILE A 116 5.55 10.06 -19.33
CA ILE A 116 4.99 11.36 -19.73
C ILE A 116 5.84 12.51 -19.20
N ALA A 117 6.22 12.46 -17.91
CA ALA A 117 7.05 13.48 -17.26
C ALA A 117 8.42 13.63 -17.92
N GLY A 118 9.01 12.52 -18.41
CA GLY A 118 10.28 12.51 -19.14
C GLY A 118 10.24 13.13 -20.54
N GLY A 119 9.06 13.45 -21.07
CA GLY A 119 8.86 14.05 -22.38
C GLY A 119 9.32 13.18 -23.57
N PRO A 120 9.33 13.73 -24.79
CA PRO A 120 9.57 12.95 -26.02
C PRO A 120 10.97 12.35 -26.14
N ARG A 121 11.98 12.94 -25.47
CA ARG A 121 13.38 12.52 -25.55
C ARG A 121 13.75 11.44 -24.54
N TRP A 122 13.34 11.59 -23.29
CA TRP A 122 13.76 10.71 -22.19
C TRP A 122 12.65 9.84 -21.62
N GLY A 123 11.39 10.10 -21.99
CA GLY A 123 10.22 9.39 -21.47
C GLY A 123 10.34 7.88 -21.55
N ARG A 124 10.76 7.33 -22.70
CA ARG A 124 10.89 5.87 -22.86
C ARG A 124 11.92 5.25 -21.92
N ALA A 125 13.05 5.93 -21.69
CA ALA A 125 14.10 5.44 -20.81
C ALA A 125 13.66 5.55 -19.35
N LEU A 126 13.14 6.71 -18.94
CA LEU A 126 12.65 6.94 -17.58
C LEU A 126 11.51 5.98 -17.23
N GLY A 127 10.52 5.82 -18.11
CA GLY A 127 9.45 4.85 -17.91
C GLY A 127 9.93 3.40 -17.78
N PHE A 128 10.92 3.00 -18.58
CA PHE A 128 11.51 1.66 -18.49
C PHE A 128 12.18 1.42 -17.13
N PHE A 129 13.06 2.33 -16.69
CA PHE A 129 13.73 2.18 -15.41
C PHE A 129 12.76 2.29 -14.22
N THR A 130 11.82 3.23 -14.25
CA THR A 130 10.77 3.35 -13.23
C THR A 130 9.93 2.08 -13.17
N GLY A 131 9.57 1.49 -14.31
CA GLY A 131 8.82 0.23 -14.36
C GLY A 131 9.58 -0.93 -13.73
N TRP A 132 10.88 -1.08 -14.00
CA TRP A 132 11.70 -2.12 -13.38
C TRP A 132 11.88 -1.91 -11.87
N ILE A 133 12.11 -0.68 -11.43
CA ILE A 133 12.20 -0.37 -9.99
C ILE A 133 10.87 -0.69 -9.30
N ASN A 134 9.74 -0.33 -9.93
CA ASN A 134 8.42 -0.67 -9.41
C ASN A 134 8.21 -2.19 -9.32
N PHE A 135 8.58 -2.93 -10.36
CA PHE A 135 8.49 -4.39 -10.38
C PHE A 135 9.28 -5.04 -9.23
N TYR A 136 10.53 -4.61 -9.01
CA TYR A 136 11.34 -5.13 -7.89
C TYR A 136 10.76 -4.71 -6.54
N GLY A 137 10.23 -3.49 -6.42
CA GLY A 137 9.54 -3.03 -5.21
C GLY A 137 8.39 -3.97 -4.84
N TRP A 138 7.51 -4.25 -5.80
CA TRP A 138 6.39 -5.17 -5.61
C TRP A 138 6.83 -6.61 -5.31
N LEU A 139 7.90 -7.09 -5.94
CA LEU A 139 8.48 -8.41 -5.68
C LEU A 139 9.01 -8.54 -4.24
N PHE A 140 9.74 -7.52 -3.76
CA PHE A 140 10.28 -7.51 -2.40
C PHE A 140 9.18 -7.31 -1.34
N SER A 141 8.17 -6.50 -1.63
CA SER A 141 6.99 -6.34 -0.77
C SER A 141 6.24 -7.66 -0.60
N LEU A 142 6.02 -8.41 -1.70
CA LEU A 142 5.41 -9.75 -1.63
C LEU A 142 6.25 -10.69 -0.75
N ALA A 143 7.56 -10.72 -0.95
CA ALA A 143 8.45 -11.56 -0.15
C ALA A 143 8.41 -11.20 1.35
N SER A 144 8.37 -9.90 1.68
CA SER A 144 8.25 -9.43 3.05
C SER A 144 6.92 -9.86 3.70
N LEU A 145 5.79 -9.66 3.02
CA LEU A 145 4.46 -10.00 3.55
C LEU A 145 4.27 -11.51 3.76
N LEU A 146 4.82 -12.33 2.87
CA LEU A 146 4.81 -13.79 3.02
C LEU A 146 5.66 -14.22 4.22
N GLN A 147 6.82 -13.58 4.41
CA GLN A 147 7.68 -13.84 5.56
C GLN A 147 6.99 -13.46 6.88
N ILE A 148 6.35 -12.30 6.94
CA ILE A 148 5.58 -11.85 8.11
C ILE A 148 4.45 -12.84 8.41
N SER A 149 3.64 -13.17 7.41
CA SER A 149 2.49 -14.07 7.55
C SER A 149 2.92 -15.46 8.05
N SER A 150 4.03 -15.97 7.52
CA SER A 150 4.57 -17.25 7.98
C SER A 150 5.13 -17.20 9.41
N ASN A 151 5.78 -16.10 9.80
CA ASN A 151 6.26 -15.94 11.18
C ASN A 151 5.10 -15.92 12.17
N VAL A 152 4.01 -15.22 11.84
CA VAL A 152 2.80 -15.17 12.67
C VAL A 152 2.19 -16.56 12.80
N ALA A 153 2.01 -17.29 11.69
CA ALA A 153 1.45 -18.64 11.70
C ALA A 153 2.26 -19.61 12.56
N VAL A 154 3.59 -19.61 12.42
CA VAL A 154 4.47 -20.45 13.23
C VAL A 154 4.47 -20.04 14.70
N SER A 155 4.43 -18.73 14.98
CA SER A 155 4.38 -18.21 16.35
C SER A 155 3.07 -18.58 17.05
N MET A 156 1.93 -18.53 16.34
CA MET A 156 0.64 -18.98 16.88
C MET A 156 0.68 -20.47 17.25
N TYR A 157 1.27 -21.30 16.39
CA TYR A 157 1.44 -22.73 16.70
C TYR A 157 2.37 -22.97 17.89
N ALA A 158 3.44 -22.18 18.02
CA ALA A 158 4.36 -22.25 19.14
C ALA A 158 3.70 -21.86 20.47
N VAL A 159 2.86 -20.81 20.48
CA VAL A 159 2.11 -20.39 21.67
C VAL A 159 1.13 -21.47 22.11
N TRP A 160 0.48 -22.17 21.17
CA TRP A 160 -0.43 -23.27 21.48
C TRP A 160 0.29 -24.49 22.08
N ASN A 161 1.51 -24.78 21.62
CA ASN A 161 2.32 -25.95 22.04
C ASN A 161 3.59 -25.53 22.78
N TRP A 162 3.43 -24.63 23.75
CA TRP A 162 4.54 -23.97 24.43
C TRP A 162 5.51 -24.93 25.16
N ASP A 163 5.06 -26.13 25.51
CA ASP A 163 5.84 -27.13 26.26
C ASP A 163 6.72 -28.02 25.38
N ARG A 164 6.41 -28.14 24.07
CA ARG A 164 7.01 -29.16 23.18
C ARG A 164 7.57 -28.62 21.87
N TYR A 165 7.26 -27.39 21.50
CA TYR A 165 7.61 -26.87 20.18
C TYR A 165 8.60 -25.72 20.26
N VAL A 166 9.76 -25.90 19.61
CA VAL A 166 10.74 -24.85 19.39
C VAL A 166 10.65 -24.43 17.92
N SER A 167 10.34 -23.15 17.70
CA SER A 167 10.32 -22.59 16.35
C SER A 167 11.71 -22.66 15.72
N GLN A 168 11.81 -23.25 14.54
CA GLN A 168 13.06 -23.32 13.76
C GLN A 168 12.89 -22.53 12.45
N PRO A 169 13.98 -21.96 11.90
CA PRO A 169 13.91 -21.19 10.66
C PRO A 169 13.29 -21.96 9.49
N PHE A 170 13.50 -23.27 9.42
CA PHE A 170 12.93 -24.09 8.34
C PHE A 170 11.40 -24.22 8.42
N HIS A 171 10.79 -24.17 9.62
CA HIS A 171 9.34 -24.18 9.78
C HIS A 171 8.71 -22.92 9.15
N VAL A 172 9.37 -21.77 9.33
CA VAL A 172 8.97 -20.51 8.70
C VAL A 172 9.16 -20.57 7.18
N TYR A 173 10.24 -21.18 6.70
CA TYR A 173 10.42 -21.36 5.25
C TYR A 173 9.33 -22.24 4.60
N ILE A 174 8.90 -23.32 5.27
CA ILE A 174 7.80 -24.15 4.78
C ILE A 174 6.48 -23.38 4.79
N GLY A 175 6.17 -22.67 5.87
CA GLY A 175 4.98 -21.84 5.95
C GLY A 175 4.95 -20.78 4.85
N TYR A 176 6.09 -20.14 4.58
CA TYR A 176 6.27 -19.21 3.48
C TYR A 176 5.89 -19.84 2.12
N LEU A 177 6.42 -21.03 1.81
CA LEU A 177 6.12 -21.72 0.54
C LEU A 177 4.63 -22.09 0.43
N ILE A 178 4.02 -22.57 1.51
CA ILE A 178 2.59 -22.92 1.53
C ILE A 178 1.73 -21.69 1.25
N ILE A 179 2.00 -20.57 1.91
CA ILE A 179 1.25 -19.32 1.73
C ILE A 179 1.49 -18.74 0.34
N LEU A 180 2.72 -18.81 -0.19
CA LEU A 180 3.06 -18.36 -1.53
C LEU A 180 2.26 -19.13 -2.60
N TRP A 181 2.35 -20.46 -2.59
CA TRP A 181 1.65 -21.29 -3.57
C TRP A 181 0.14 -21.26 -3.38
N GLY A 182 -0.35 -21.15 -2.14
CA GLY A 182 -1.76 -20.95 -1.85
C GLY A 182 -2.30 -19.65 -2.41
N SER A 183 -1.59 -18.54 -2.19
CA SER A 183 -1.92 -17.23 -2.75
C SER A 183 -1.87 -17.22 -4.27
N ALA A 184 -0.83 -17.82 -4.87
CA ALA A 184 -0.71 -17.94 -6.32
C ALA A 184 -1.86 -18.76 -6.92
N GLY A 185 -2.21 -19.89 -6.30
CA GLY A 185 -3.36 -20.71 -6.70
C GLY A 185 -4.67 -19.95 -6.60
N PHE A 186 -4.87 -19.18 -5.53
CA PHE A 186 -6.06 -18.35 -5.36
C PHE A 186 -6.20 -17.29 -6.47
N VAL A 187 -5.11 -16.58 -6.80
CA VAL A 187 -5.14 -15.58 -7.87
C VAL A 187 -5.41 -16.23 -9.24
N VAL A 188 -4.83 -17.40 -9.53
CA VAL A 188 -5.01 -18.09 -10.83
C VAL A 188 -6.42 -18.66 -10.99
N PHE A 189 -6.95 -19.34 -9.98
CA PHE A 189 -8.21 -20.09 -10.11
C PHE A 189 -9.44 -19.37 -9.55
N ALA A 190 -9.26 -18.44 -8.61
CA ALA A 190 -10.32 -17.85 -7.81
C ALA A 190 -10.34 -16.31 -7.85
N ASN A 191 -9.76 -15.68 -8.89
CA ASN A 191 -9.70 -14.20 -9.01
C ASN A 191 -11.07 -13.52 -8.87
N LYS A 192 -12.16 -14.16 -9.31
CA LYS A 192 -13.53 -13.66 -9.15
C LYS A 192 -13.91 -13.39 -7.68
N TYR A 193 -13.27 -14.08 -6.74
CA TYR A 193 -13.53 -13.92 -5.31
C TYR A 193 -12.65 -12.87 -4.64
N ALA A 194 -11.66 -12.30 -5.34
CA ALA A 194 -10.75 -11.30 -4.80
C ALA A 194 -11.46 -10.06 -4.20
N PRO A 195 -12.53 -9.52 -4.80
CA PRO A 195 -13.27 -8.41 -4.19
C PRO A 195 -13.92 -8.79 -2.85
N TYR A 196 -14.43 -10.03 -2.72
CA TYR A 196 -15.05 -10.50 -1.48
C TYR A 196 -14.03 -10.69 -0.36
N THR A 197 -12.83 -11.21 -0.69
CA THR A 197 -11.75 -11.31 0.29
C THR A 197 -11.28 -9.94 0.74
N GLN A 198 -11.35 -8.92 -0.11
CA GLN A 198 -11.02 -7.54 0.27
C GLN A 198 -12.02 -6.99 1.28
N HIS A 199 -13.32 -7.16 1.04
CA HIS A 199 -14.36 -6.75 1.98
C HIS A 199 -14.25 -7.46 3.34
N ALA A 200 -13.98 -8.77 3.32
CA ALA A 200 -13.72 -9.54 4.54
C ALA A 200 -12.45 -9.05 5.25
N GLY A 201 -11.38 -8.79 4.48
CA GLY A 201 -10.13 -8.23 4.97
C GLY A 201 -10.36 -6.92 5.71
N THR A 202 -11.11 -5.98 5.11
CA THR A 202 -11.43 -4.70 5.75
C THR A 202 -12.19 -4.88 7.05
N PHE A 203 -13.14 -5.80 7.10
CA PHE A 203 -13.87 -6.12 8.33
C PHE A 203 -12.93 -6.60 9.45
N PHE A 204 -12.01 -7.53 9.15
CA PHE A 204 -11.03 -8.03 10.13
C PHE A 204 -10.02 -6.96 10.53
N VAL A 205 -9.60 -6.13 9.59
CA VAL A 205 -8.64 -5.03 9.78
C VAL A 205 -9.25 -4.01 10.73
N LEU A 206 -10.49 -3.53 10.48
CA LEU A 206 -11.17 -2.57 11.35
C LEU A 206 -11.46 -3.12 12.75
N ILE A 207 -11.99 -4.35 12.85
CA ILE A 207 -12.29 -4.96 14.15
C ILE A 207 -11.00 -5.28 14.92
N GLY A 208 -10.01 -5.83 14.22
CA GLY A 208 -8.70 -6.14 14.79
C GLY A 208 -8.03 -4.89 15.36
N GLY A 209 -8.06 -3.77 14.62
CA GLY A 209 -7.56 -2.48 15.11
C GLY A 209 -8.25 -2.04 16.40
N VAL A 210 -9.59 -2.02 16.43
CA VAL A 210 -10.36 -1.65 17.63
C VAL A 210 -10.06 -2.58 18.82
N ILE A 211 -9.96 -3.89 18.59
CA ILE A 211 -9.61 -4.85 19.65
C ILE A 211 -8.21 -4.57 20.18
N VAL A 212 -7.23 -4.35 19.30
CA VAL A 212 -5.85 -4.03 19.71
C VAL A 212 -5.82 -2.76 20.55
N ILE A 213 -6.55 -1.71 20.17
CA ILE A 213 -6.66 -0.47 20.95
C ILE A 213 -7.24 -0.73 22.35
N ILE A 214 -8.36 -1.46 22.43
CA ILE A 214 -8.98 -1.78 23.72
C ILE A 214 -8.04 -2.59 24.60
N VAL A 215 -7.37 -3.59 24.03
CA VAL A 215 -6.41 -4.43 24.76
C VAL A 215 -5.23 -3.60 25.26
N LEU A 216 -4.63 -2.75 24.41
CA LEU A 216 -3.52 -1.88 24.79
C LEU A 216 -3.92 -0.83 25.82
N ALA A 217 -5.16 -0.32 25.78
CA ALA A 217 -5.66 0.66 26.77
C ALA A 217 -6.01 0.03 28.12
N THR A 218 -6.39 -1.26 28.16
CA THR A 218 -6.96 -1.90 29.37
C THR A 218 -6.03 -2.91 30.05
N MET A 219 -5.11 -3.56 29.33
CA MET A 219 -4.20 -4.55 29.91
C MET A 219 -3.01 -3.98 30.70
N PRO A 220 -2.40 -2.82 30.39
CA PRO A 220 -1.20 -2.38 31.10
C PRO A 220 -1.55 -1.90 32.51
N LYS A 221 -0.94 -2.56 33.51
CA LYS A 221 -1.06 -2.16 34.92
C LYS A 221 -0.15 -0.98 35.28
N GLN A 222 0.84 -0.70 34.44
CA GLN A 222 1.81 0.40 34.56
C GLN A 222 2.09 0.94 33.16
N HIS A 223 2.04 2.26 33.01
CA HIS A 223 2.40 2.94 31.77
C HIS A 223 3.91 3.18 31.73
N ALA A 224 4.48 3.21 30.54
CA ALA A 224 5.90 3.52 30.36
C ALA A 224 6.21 4.96 30.84
N SER A 225 7.45 5.21 31.27
CA SER A 225 7.85 6.55 31.69
C SER A 225 7.99 7.49 30.48
N ASN A 226 7.70 8.78 30.67
CA ASN A 226 7.89 9.80 29.63
C ASN A 226 9.31 9.79 29.04
N HIS A 227 10.33 9.53 29.87
CA HIS A 227 11.70 9.41 29.38
C HIS A 227 11.86 8.22 28.42
N PHE A 228 11.29 7.06 28.77
CA PHE A 228 11.36 5.87 27.93
C PHE A 228 10.66 6.07 26.59
N VAL A 229 9.52 6.76 26.54
CA VAL A 229 8.77 6.96 25.29
C VAL A 229 9.43 8.00 24.38
N TRP A 230 9.95 9.10 24.94
CA TRP A 230 10.33 10.27 24.15
C TRP A 230 11.85 10.50 24.03
N ALA A 231 12.64 10.09 25.02
CA ALA A 231 14.05 10.49 25.14
C ALA A 231 15.06 9.33 25.12
N SER A 232 14.60 8.08 25.16
CA SER A 232 15.45 6.89 25.29
C SER A 232 16.08 6.39 23.97
N PHE A 233 16.25 7.27 22.98
CA PHE A 233 16.67 6.87 21.64
C PHE A 233 18.09 6.27 21.65
N ASP A 234 19.04 6.96 22.26
CA ASP A 234 20.44 6.51 22.32
C ASP A 234 20.60 5.26 23.21
N GLU A 235 19.75 5.10 24.22
CA GLU A 235 19.75 3.97 25.15
C GLU A 235 19.25 2.68 24.47
N ASN A 236 18.32 2.80 23.52
CA ASN A 236 17.70 1.67 22.83
C ASN A 236 18.24 1.46 21.40
N ASN A 237 19.29 2.18 21.00
CA ASN A 237 19.93 1.99 19.72
C ASN A 237 20.87 0.78 19.75
N ALA A 238 20.36 -0.38 19.32
CA ALA A 238 21.12 -1.62 19.21
C ALA A 238 21.71 -1.85 17.81
N THR A 239 21.58 -0.89 16.90
CA THR A 239 21.99 -1.04 15.49
C THR A 239 23.51 -1.00 15.29
N GLY A 240 24.26 -0.43 16.25
CA GLY A 240 25.69 -0.18 16.14
C GLY A 240 26.07 1.02 15.26
N TRP A 241 25.09 1.74 14.70
CA TRP A 241 25.30 2.93 13.88
C TRP A 241 25.12 4.22 14.68
N SER A 242 25.69 5.33 14.18
CA SER A 242 25.47 6.66 14.76
C SER A 242 23.98 7.04 14.72
N GLY A 243 23.54 7.87 15.68
CA GLY A 243 22.11 8.15 15.89
C GLY A 243 21.37 8.64 14.63
N GLY A 244 22.03 9.40 13.75
CA GLY A 244 21.44 9.83 12.48
C GLY A 244 21.16 8.69 11.50
N VAL A 245 22.07 7.72 11.35
CA VAL A 245 21.86 6.57 10.47
C VAL A 245 20.82 5.61 11.06
N ALA A 246 20.89 5.37 12.38
CA ALA A 246 19.89 4.58 13.10
C ALA A 246 18.48 5.18 12.93
N PHE A 247 18.36 6.52 12.98
CA PHE A 247 17.10 7.21 12.75
C PHE A 247 16.57 7.01 11.32
N LEU A 248 17.42 7.11 10.30
CA LEU A 248 17.02 6.85 8.91
C LEU A 248 16.56 5.40 8.69
N LEU A 249 17.18 4.44 9.38
CA LEU A 249 16.73 3.04 9.39
C LEU A 249 15.36 2.89 10.09
N GLY A 250 15.08 3.69 11.11
CA GLY A 250 13.76 3.79 11.73
C GLY A 250 12.70 4.35 10.79
N VAL A 251 13.03 5.42 10.05
CA VAL A 251 12.12 6.03 9.04
C VAL A 251 11.75 5.03 7.95
N LEU A 252 12.67 4.16 7.53
CA LEU A 252 12.39 3.10 6.54
C LEU A 252 11.27 2.17 7.01
N ASN A 253 11.20 1.88 8.31
CA ASN A 253 10.14 1.05 8.88
C ASN A 253 8.78 1.79 8.91
N GLY A 254 8.81 3.08 9.24
CA GLY A 254 7.64 3.95 9.12
C GLY A 254 7.13 4.02 7.67
N ALA A 255 8.03 4.12 6.69
CA ALA A 255 7.69 4.07 5.28
C ALA A 255 7.07 2.73 4.86
N PHE A 256 7.60 1.61 5.37
CA PHE A 256 7.00 0.28 5.14
C PHE A 256 5.58 0.16 5.71
N THR A 257 5.34 0.80 6.87
CA THR A 257 4.03 0.79 7.55
C THR A 257 2.93 1.50 6.74
N ILE A 258 3.28 2.59 6.05
CA ILE A 258 2.34 3.35 5.18
C ILE A 258 2.18 2.67 3.80
N GLY A 259 2.99 1.66 3.50
CA GLY A 259 2.86 0.91 2.25
C GLY A 259 3.05 1.75 0.98
N THR A 260 2.43 1.29 -0.10
CA THR A 260 2.60 1.81 -1.48
C THR A 260 1.30 2.42 -2.00
N PRO A 261 1.21 3.76 -2.15
CA PRO A 261 -0.02 4.41 -2.64
C PRO A 261 -0.36 4.14 -4.10
N ASP A 262 0.57 3.61 -4.90
CA ASP A 262 0.35 3.26 -6.31
C ASP A 262 -0.50 2.00 -6.49
N SER A 263 -0.73 1.22 -5.44
CA SER A 263 -1.48 -0.04 -5.50
C SER A 263 -2.88 0.10 -6.09
N VAL A 264 -3.60 1.16 -5.72
CA VAL A 264 -4.95 1.45 -6.22
C VAL A 264 -4.97 1.81 -7.71
N THR A 265 -3.84 2.26 -8.25
CA THR A 265 -3.72 2.68 -9.65
C THR A 265 -3.82 1.48 -10.60
N HIS A 266 -3.39 0.30 -10.17
CA HIS A 266 -3.49 -0.92 -10.96
C HIS A 266 -4.93 -1.37 -11.23
N MET A 267 -5.89 -0.91 -10.44
CA MET A 267 -7.32 -1.21 -10.65
C MET A 267 -8.06 -0.09 -11.38
N ALA A 268 -7.36 0.93 -11.88
CA ALA A 268 -7.94 2.09 -12.55
C ALA A 268 -8.93 1.72 -13.68
N GLU A 269 -8.66 0.64 -14.42
CA GLU A 269 -9.51 0.20 -15.54
C GLU A 269 -10.77 -0.55 -15.12
N GLU A 270 -10.84 -1.02 -13.88
CA GLU A 270 -11.99 -1.75 -13.34
C GLU A 270 -12.96 -0.83 -12.56
N MET A 271 -12.69 0.48 -12.59
CA MET A 271 -13.42 1.50 -11.85
C MET A 271 -14.44 2.24 -12.73
N PRO A 272 -15.59 2.64 -12.16
CA PRO A 272 -16.58 3.44 -12.86
C PRO A 272 -16.08 4.87 -13.13
N HIS A 273 -15.45 5.56 -12.18
CA HIS A 273 -15.01 6.96 -12.35
C HIS A 273 -13.53 7.18 -11.96
N PRO A 274 -12.56 6.65 -12.75
CA PRO A 274 -11.16 6.62 -12.34
C PRO A 274 -10.53 8.01 -12.10
N LYS A 275 -10.90 9.04 -12.88
CA LYS A 275 -10.37 10.42 -12.69
C LYS A 275 -10.70 11.03 -11.33
N LYS A 276 -11.86 10.68 -10.75
CA LYS A 276 -12.37 11.25 -9.49
C LYS A 276 -12.09 10.33 -8.31
N ASP A 277 -12.18 9.03 -8.52
CA ASP A 277 -12.13 8.04 -7.44
C ASP A 277 -10.69 7.61 -7.11
N LEU A 278 -9.76 7.57 -8.10
CA LEU A 278 -8.35 7.24 -7.83
C LEU A 278 -7.68 8.25 -6.89
N PRO A 279 -7.76 9.58 -7.14
CA PRO A 279 -7.13 10.56 -6.25
C PRO A 279 -7.70 10.49 -4.83
N LYS A 280 -9.02 10.30 -4.70
CA LYS A 280 -9.67 10.15 -3.40
C LYS A 280 -9.20 8.92 -2.65
N ALA A 281 -8.99 7.79 -3.33
CA ALA A 281 -8.50 6.58 -2.71
C ALA A 281 -7.06 6.69 -2.22
N ILE A 282 -6.18 7.33 -3.01
CA ILE A 282 -4.80 7.62 -2.62
C ILE A 282 -4.79 8.52 -1.37
N LEU A 283 -5.59 9.58 -1.35
CA LEU A 283 -5.68 10.46 -0.19
C LEU A 283 -6.29 9.77 1.03
N LEU A 284 -7.29 8.91 0.83
CA LEU A 284 -7.87 8.10 1.90
C LEU A 284 -6.81 7.19 2.52
N GLN A 285 -5.96 6.56 1.71
CA GLN A 285 -4.87 5.72 2.18
C GLN A 285 -3.90 6.50 3.08
N ILE A 286 -3.45 7.69 2.63
CA ILE A 286 -2.55 8.54 3.42
C ILE A 286 -3.20 8.98 4.74
N PHE A 287 -4.49 9.36 4.67
CA PHE A 287 -5.24 9.78 5.86
C PHE A 287 -5.32 8.67 6.90
N LEU A 288 -5.47 7.40 6.47
CA LEU A 288 -5.48 6.25 7.36
C LEU A 288 -4.12 6.02 8.01
N GLY A 289 -3.02 6.20 7.25
CA GLY A 289 -1.67 6.21 7.81
C GLY A 289 -1.49 7.28 8.91
N PHE A 290 -2.10 8.46 8.73
CA PHE A 290 -2.11 9.51 9.76
C PHE A 290 -2.99 9.15 10.97
N ALA A 291 -4.17 8.56 10.74
CA ALA A 291 -5.04 8.11 11.84
C ALA A 291 -4.35 7.07 12.73
N CYS A 292 -3.60 6.13 12.13
CA CYS A 292 -2.80 5.17 12.87
C CYS A 292 -1.74 5.83 13.77
N LEU A 293 -1.17 6.96 13.34
CA LEU A 293 -0.22 7.73 14.14
C LEU A 293 -0.91 8.42 15.33
N GLU A 294 -2.09 9.01 15.13
CA GLU A 294 -2.88 9.62 16.21
C GLU A 294 -3.22 8.61 17.31
N ASP A 295 -3.59 7.38 16.93
CA ASP A 295 -3.90 6.31 17.87
C ASP A 295 -2.68 5.86 18.69
N ILE A 296 -1.50 5.80 18.07
CA ILE A 296 -0.23 5.49 18.77
C ILE A 296 0.12 6.59 19.77
N LEU A 297 -0.02 7.86 19.35
CA LEU A 297 0.25 9.01 20.21
C LEU A 297 -0.76 9.13 21.36
N GLY A 298 -2.02 8.79 21.13
CA GLY A 298 -3.07 8.82 22.16
C GLY A 298 -2.98 7.67 23.18
N SER A 299 -2.23 6.61 22.87
CA SER A 299 -2.03 5.45 23.75
C SER A 299 -0.77 5.55 24.64
N CYS A 300 0.10 6.54 24.40
CA CYS A 300 1.32 6.79 25.18
C CYS A 300 1.07 7.80 26.30
#